data_AF-A0A8J6KJJ4-F1
#
_entry.id   AF-A0A8J6KJJ4-F1
#
_cell.length_a   1.000
_cell.length_b   1.000
_cell.length_c   1.000
_cell.angle_alpha   90.00
_cell.angle_beta   90.00
_cell.angle_gamma   90.00
#
_symmetry.space_group_name_H-M   'P 1'
#
loop_
_entity.id
_entity.type
_entity.pdbx_description
1 polymer ?
#
loop_
_entity_poly.entity_id
_entity_poly.type
_entity_poly.pdbx_seq_one_letter_code
_entity_poly.pdbx_strand_id
1 'polypeptide(L)'
;MEFDCEAVRRLLGKYKFRDLTAEELKNVNMFFPHFRYSMDTYVFKDTSQKDLLNFTGTIPVMYQGNTYNIPIRFWILDSHPFAPPICFLKPTANMEISVGKHVDAKGRKYLPYLQN
;
A
#
# COMPACT_ATOMS: atom_id res chain seq x y z
N MET A 1 -10.35 -8.91 -11.16
CA MET A 1 -10.30 -7.75 -12.05
C MET A 1 -8.88 -7.68 -12.56
N GLU A 2 -8.72 -7.74 -13.87
CA GLU A 2 -7.45 -7.49 -14.54
C GLU A 2 -7.05 -6.02 -14.29
N PHE A 3 -5.75 -5.76 -14.14
CA PHE A 3 -5.26 -4.41 -13.87
C PHE A 3 -5.38 -3.55 -15.13
N ASP A 4 -6.30 -2.60 -15.11
CA ASP A 4 -6.50 -1.67 -16.21
C ASP A 4 -5.68 -0.39 -15.97
N CYS A 5 -4.60 -0.25 -16.75
CA CYS A 5 -3.71 0.90 -16.70
C CYS A 5 -4.45 2.23 -17.00
N GLU A 6 -5.44 2.23 -17.89
CA GLU A 6 -6.19 3.44 -18.22
C GLU A 6 -7.13 3.83 -17.08
N ALA A 7 -7.83 2.85 -16.50
CA ALA A 7 -8.65 3.09 -15.31
C ALA A 7 -7.81 3.65 -14.15
N VAL A 8 -6.65 3.06 -13.87
CA VAL A 8 -5.73 3.55 -12.84
C VAL A 8 -5.27 4.98 -13.14
N ARG A 9 -4.89 5.29 -14.39
CA ARG A 9 -4.54 6.67 -14.78
C ARG A 9 -5.69 7.65 -14.54
N ARG A 10 -6.94 7.28 -14.79
CA ARG A 10 -8.10 8.12 -14.50
C ARG A 10 -8.25 8.39 -13.00
N LEU A 11 -8.06 7.38 -12.15
CA LEU A 11 -8.11 7.52 -10.68
C LEU A 11 -7.00 8.44 -10.16
N LEU A 12 -5.83 8.39 -10.79
CA LEU A 12 -4.67 9.21 -10.46
C LEU A 12 -4.76 10.67 -10.97
N GLY A 13 -5.94 11.16 -11.36
CA GLY A 13 -6.10 12.51 -11.92
C GLY A 13 -5.63 13.67 -11.03
N LYS A 14 -5.59 13.47 -9.70
CA LYS A 14 -5.07 14.45 -8.71
C LYS A 14 -3.59 14.26 -8.38
N TYR A 15 -2.92 13.25 -8.94
CA TYR A 15 -1.53 12.92 -8.63
C TYR A 15 -0.60 13.76 -9.51
N LYS A 16 0.48 14.27 -8.91
CA LYS A 16 1.45 15.14 -9.60
C LYS A 16 2.20 14.41 -10.71
N PHE A 17 2.53 13.14 -10.49
CA PHE A 17 3.31 12.31 -11.40
C PHE A 17 2.52 11.05 -11.79
N ARG A 18 1.37 11.29 -12.42
CA ARG A 18 0.39 10.25 -12.80
C ARG A 18 1.01 9.12 -13.60
N ASP A 19 1.77 9.44 -14.65
CA ASP A 19 2.22 8.44 -15.62
C ASP A 19 3.32 7.55 -15.02
N LEU A 20 4.26 8.15 -14.26
CA LEU A 20 5.27 7.42 -13.48
C LEU A 20 4.62 6.50 -12.44
N THR A 21 3.64 7.03 -11.70
CA THR A 21 2.91 6.24 -10.70
C THR A 21 2.17 5.07 -11.35
N ALA A 22 1.49 5.29 -12.48
CA ALA A 22 0.78 4.22 -13.17
C ALA A 22 1.73 3.11 -13.69
N GLU A 23 2.92 3.48 -14.15
CA GLU A 23 3.94 2.53 -14.60
C GLU A 23 4.49 1.67 -13.45
N GLU A 24 4.82 2.28 -12.31
CA GLU A 24 5.26 1.52 -11.13
C GLU A 24 4.17 0.58 -10.61
N LEU A 25 2.91 1.02 -10.59
CA LEU A 25 1.79 0.19 -10.17
C LEU A 25 1.52 -0.97 -11.14
N LYS A 26 1.75 -0.77 -12.43
CA LYS A 26 1.70 -1.86 -13.43
C LYS A 26 2.75 -2.93 -13.09
N ASN A 27 3.97 -2.52 -12.75
CA ASN A 27 5.03 -3.45 -12.36
C ASN A 27 4.65 -4.20 -11.08
N VAL A 28 4.12 -3.53 -10.05
CA VAL A 28 3.64 -4.18 -8.83
C VAL A 28 2.57 -5.23 -9.15
N ASN A 29 1.62 -4.90 -10.03
CA ASN A 29 0.57 -5.85 -10.42
C ASN A 29 1.11 -7.07 -11.18
N MET A 30 2.18 -6.91 -11.97
CA MET A 30 2.83 -8.06 -12.63
C MET A 30 3.39 -9.07 -11.63
N PHE A 31 3.99 -8.60 -10.53
CA PHE A 31 4.52 -9.48 -9.48
C PHE A 31 3.46 -9.97 -8.49
N PHE A 32 2.44 -9.16 -8.22
CA PHE A 32 1.41 -9.43 -7.24
C PHE A 32 -0.01 -9.21 -7.81
N PRO A 33 -0.45 -10.05 -8.78
CA PRO A 33 -1.72 -9.83 -9.50
C PRO A 33 -2.97 -10.00 -8.62
N HIS A 34 -2.84 -10.58 -7.44
CA HIS A 34 -3.93 -10.72 -6.46
C HIS A 34 -4.16 -9.46 -5.63
N PHE A 35 -3.26 -8.47 -5.70
CA PHE A 35 -3.48 -7.19 -5.03
C PHE A 35 -4.63 -6.44 -5.71
N ARG A 36 -5.53 -5.92 -4.89
CA ARG A 36 -6.65 -5.11 -5.35
C ARG A 36 -6.36 -3.65 -5.05
N TYR A 37 -6.72 -2.77 -5.97
CA TYR A 37 -6.63 -1.33 -5.76
C TYR A 37 -8.02 -0.70 -5.58
N SER A 38 -8.08 0.36 -4.78
CA SER A 38 -9.28 1.20 -4.60
C SER A 38 -8.88 2.63 -4.28
N MET A 39 -9.75 3.58 -4.57
CA MET A 39 -9.66 4.94 -4.03
C MET A 39 -10.40 4.98 -2.71
N ASP A 40 -9.73 5.41 -1.65
CA ASP A 40 -10.33 5.56 -0.33
C ASP A 40 -9.81 6.86 0.33
N THR A 41 -10.57 7.40 1.28
CA THR A 41 -10.16 8.60 2.02
C THR A 41 -9.19 8.22 3.14
N TYR A 42 -7.96 8.75 3.07
CA TYR A 42 -6.95 8.63 4.11
C TYR A 42 -7.00 9.85 5.05
N VAL A 43 -7.01 9.59 6.36
CA VAL A 43 -6.95 10.62 7.41
C VAL A 43 -5.52 10.70 7.94
N PHE A 44 -4.88 11.86 7.75
CA PHE A 44 -3.53 12.13 8.23
C PHE A 44 -3.51 12.40 9.73
N LYS A 45 -2.30 12.40 10.32
CA LYS A 45 -2.11 12.66 11.75
C LYS A 45 -2.56 14.07 12.17
N ASP A 46 -2.48 15.02 11.26
CA ASP A 46 -2.95 16.41 11.44
C ASP A 46 -4.46 16.56 11.20
N THR A 47 -5.21 15.45 11.10
CA THR A 47 -6.65 15.38 10.79
C THR A 47 -7.07 15.80 9.39
N SER A 48 -6.11 16.21 8.54
CA SER A 48 -6.40 16.44 7.13
C SER A 48 -6.81 15.14 6.44
N GLN A 49 -7.62 15.26 5.39
CA GLN A 49 -8.16 14.12 4.65
C GLN A 49 -7.80 14.22 3.18
N LYS A 50 -7.54 13.07 2.55
CA LYS A 50 -7.26 13.01 1.12
C LYS A 50 -7.71 11.69 0.53
N ASP A 51 -8.34 11.75 -0.63
CA ASP A 51 -8.62 10.57 -1.42
C ASP A 51 -7.33 10.09 -2.06
N LEU A 52 -6.91 8.89 -1.67
CA LEU A 52 -5.68 8.27 -2.12
C LEU A 52 -5.99 6.90 -2.69
N LEU A 53 -5.24 6.54 -3.73
CA LEU A 53 -5.19 5.18 -4.22
C LEU A 53 -4.52 4.32 -3.16
N ASN A 54 -5.12 3.17 -2.86
CA ASN A 54 -4.51 2.16 -2.03
C ASN A 54 -4.54 0.80 -2.68
N PHE A 55 -3.52 -0.01 -2.37
CA PHE A 55 -3.40 -1.40 -2.77
C PHE A 55 -3.53 -2.26 -1.52
N THR A 56 -4.45 -3.21 -1.55
CA THR A 56 -4.66 -4.17 -0.47
C THR A 56 -4.48 -5.58 -1.00
N GLY A 57 -3.69 -6.38 -0.29
CA GLY A 57 -3.40 -7.76 -0.66
C GLY A 57 -2.60 -8.47 0.42
N THR A 58 -1.96 -9.59 0.07
CA THR A 58 -1.13 -10.36 0.99
C THR A 58 0.24 -10.61 0.40
N ILE A 59 1.29 -10.49 1.20
CA ILE A 59 2.66 -10.90 0.80
C ILE A 59 3.04 -12.23 1.46
N PRO A 60 3.65 -13.17 0.73
CA PRO A 60 4.20 -14.38 1.33
C PRO A 60 5.44 -14.03 2.14
N VAL A 61 5.47 -14.43 3.41
CA VAL A 61 6.61 -14.26 4.32
C VAL A 61 6.95 -15.61 4.93
N MET A 62 8.21 -16.03 4.79
CA MET A 62 8.70 -17.26 5.40
C MET A 62 9.11 -17.00 6.85
N TYR A 63 8.58 -17.80 7.77
CA TYR A 63 8.92 -17.76 9.19
C TYR A 63 8.94 -19.18 9.74
N GLN A 64 10.06 -19.58 10.36
CA GLN A 64 10.26 -20.92 10.95
C GLN A 64 9.86 -22.08 10.02
N GLY A 65 10.24 -22.01 8.74
CA GLY A 65 9.97 -23.05 7.75
C GLY A 65 8.57 -23.06 7.15
N ASN A 66 7.67 -22.20 7.63
CA ASN A 66 6.31 -22.04 7.09
C ASN A 66 6.16 -20.71 6.35
N THR A 67 5.35 -20.70 5.29
CA THR A 67 5.02 -19.47 4.55
C THR A 67 3.67 -18.93 5.01
N TYR A 68 3.66 -17.68 5.46
CA TYR A 68 2.47 -16.97 5.91
C TYR A 68 2.11 -15.85 4.94
N ASN A 69 0.83 -15.77 4.57
CA ASN A 69 0.32 -14.69 3.72
C ASN A 69 -0.07 -13.49 4.57
N ILE A 70 0.84 -12.54 4.72
CA ILE A 70 0.67 -11.38 5.60
C ILE A 70 -0.18 -10.32 4.89
N PRO A 71 -1.37 -9.97 5.41
CA PRO A 71 -2.23 -8.97 4.80
C PRO A 71 -1.70 -7.56 5.03
N ILE A 72 -1.60 -6.79 3.94
CA ILE A 72 -1.04 -5.45 3.93
C ILE A 72 -1.89 -4.50 3.10
N ARG A 73 -1.77 -3.21 3.42
CA ARG A 73 -2.32 -2.10 2.66
C ARG A 73 -1.25 -1.05 2.42
N PHE A 74 -1.12 -0.61 1.18
CA PHE A 74 -0.25 0.49 0.77
C PHE A 74 -1.09 1.67 0.35
N TRP A 75 -0.85 2.85 0.90
CA TRP A 75 -1.43 4.11 0.44
C TRP A 75 -0.39 4.82 -0.43
N ILE A 76 -0.77 5.12 -1.66
CA ILE A 76 0.11 5.81 -2.61
C ILE A 76 -0.15 7.31 -2.48
N LEU A 77 0.87 8.09 -2.10
CA LEU A 77 0.73 9.54 -1.97
C LEU A 77 0.65 10.21 -3.34
N ASP A 78 0.01 11.38 -3.43
CA ASP A 78 -0.13 12.14 -4.69
C ASP A 78 1.20 12.68 -5.23
N SER A 79 2.25 12.69 -4.40
CA SER A 79 3.62 13.03 -4.76
C SER A 79 4.48 11.82 -5.11
N HIS A 80 3.93 10.61 -5.11
CA HIS A 80 4.60 9.41 -5.63
C HIS A 80 5.09 9.62 -7.08
N PRO A 81 6.27 9.11 -7.48
CA PRO A 81 7.17 8.22 -6.71
C PRO A 81 8.16 8.94 -5.77
N PHE A 82 8.13 10.26 -5.70
CA PHE A 82 9.09 11.04 -4.87
C PHE A 82 8.77 11.05 -3.38
N ALA A 83 7.58 10.59 -3.00
CA ALA A 83 7.27 10.30 -1.61
C ALA A 83 6.93 8.81 -1.46
N PRO A 84 7.48 8.14 -0.43
CA PRO A 84 7.24 6.72 -0.21
C PRO A 84 5.76 6.48 0.14
N PRO A 85 5.24 5.27 -0.16
CA PRO A 85 3.88 4.91 0.23
C PRO A 85 3.75 4.79 1.75
N ILE A 86 2.53 4.94 2.27
CA ILE A 86 2.22 4.66 3.67
C ILE A 86 1.73 3.21 3.78
N CYS A 87 2.47 2.39 4.52
CA CYS A 87 2.24 0.95 4.61
C CYS A 87 1.59 0.57 5.95
N PHE A 88 0.54 -0.26 5.91
CA PHE A 88 -0.13 -0.82 7.08
C PHE A 88 -0.26 -2.33 6.98
N LEU A 89 -0.19 -3.02 8.12
CA LEU A 89 -0.77 -4.35 8.29
C LEU A 89 -2.29 -4.25 8.30
N LYS A 90 -2.97 -5.25 7.73
CA LYS A 90 -4.43 -5.36 7.76
C LYS A 90 -4.83 -6.69 8.39
N PRO A 91 -4.70 -6.86 9.72
CA PRO A 91 -5.00 -8.13 10.38
C PRO A 91 -6.42 -8.58 10.06
N THR A 92 -6.61 -9.88 9.89
CA THR A 92 -7.96 -10.49 9.86
C THR A 92 -8.50 -10.61 11.30
N ALA A 93 -9.76 -11.03 11.45
CA ALA A 93 -10.38 -11.19 12.76
C ALA A 93 -9.62 -12.14 13.71
N ASN A 94 -8.80 -13.04 13.17
CA ASN A 94 -8.03 -14.03 13.93
C ASN A 94 -6.53 -13.65 14.07
N MET A 95 -6.16 -12.42 13.72
CA MET A 95 -4.78 -11.93 13.77
C MET A 95 -4.67 -10.75 14.74
N GLU A 96 -3.54 -10.69 15.44
CA GLU A 96 -3.17 -9.55 16.27
C GLU A 96 -1.93 -8.84 15.70
N ILE A 97 -1.84 -7.53 15.93
CA ILE A 97 -0.66 -6.75 15.54
C ILE A 97 0.40 -6.93 16.62
N SER A 98 1.51 -7.55 16.25
CA SER A 98 2.72 -7.57 17.08
C SER A 98 3.48 -6.25 16.93
N VAL A 99 3.39 -5.40 17.96
CA VAL A 99 4.06 -4.09 18.00
C VAL A 99 5.56 -4.30 18.21
N GLY A 100 6.37 -3.53 17.50
CA GLY A 100 7.82 -3.61 17.65
C GLY A 100 8.55 -2.50 16.90
N LYS A 101 9.84 -2.72 16.65
CA LYS A 101 10.72 -1.72 16.03
C LYS A 101 10.19 -1.13 14.71
N HIS A 102 9.51 -1.95 13.92
CA HIS A 102 9.07 -1.58 12.57
C HIS A 102 7.56 -1.45 12.42
N VAL A 103 6.77 -1.66 13.48
CA VAL A 103 5.31 -1.68 13.40
C VAL A 103 4.72 -1.05 14.66
N ASP A 104 3.84 -0.06 14.49
CA ASP A 104 3.10 0.54 15.62
C ASP A 104 1.81 -0.23 15.97
N ALA A 105 1.14 0.19 17.05
CA ALA A 105 -0.12 -0.40 17.51
C ALA A 105 -1.29 -0.29 16.51
N LYS A 106 -1.21 0.64 15.53
CA LYS A 106 -2.18 0.77 14.45
C LYS A 106 -1.80 -0.07 13.23
N GLY A 107 -0.70 -0.82 13.30
CA GLY A 107 -0.19 -1.66 12.23
C GLY A 107 0.60 -0.89 11.18
N ARG A 108 0.90 0.40 11.39
CA ARG A 108 1.71 1.19 10.46
C ARG A 108 3.14 0.68 10.45
N LYS A 109 3.68 0.46 9.26
CA LYS A 109 5.05 -0.02 9.08
C LYS A 109 6.02 1.14 8.94
N TYR A 110 7.15 1.02 9.62
CA TYR A 110 8.28 1.94 9.62
C TYR A 110 9.54 1.16 9.22
N LEU A 111 9.96 1.35 7.97
CA LEU A 111 11.12 0.64 7.40
C LEU A 111 12.15 1.68 6.94
N PRO A 112 13.46 1.39 7.02
CA PRO A 112 14.50 2.28 6.50
C PRO A 112 14.26 2.65 5.02
N TYR A 113 13.77 1.71 4.21
CA TYR A 113 13.44 1.95 2.80
C TYR A 113 12.31 2.98 2.59
N LEU A 114 11.49 3.26 3.60
CA LEU A 114 10.42 4.27 3.54
C LEU A 114 10.87 5.63 4.12
N GLN A 115 12.15 5.79 4.46
CA GLN A 115 12.71 6.98 5.11
C GLN A 115 13.81 7.66 4.30
N ASN A 116 14.15 7.10 3.12
CA ASN A 116 15.18 7.63 2.23
C ASN A 116 14.56 8.46 1.10
#